data_AF-A0A838J0M3-F1
#
_entry.id   AF-A0A838J0M3-F1
#
_cell.length_a   1.000
_cell.length_b   1.000
_cell.length_c   1.000
_cell.angle_alpha   90.00
_cell.angle_beta   90.00
_cell.angle_gamma   90.00
#
_symmetry.space_group_name_H-M   'P 1'
#
loop_
_entity.id
_entity.type
_entity.pdbx_description
1 polymer ?
#
loop_
_entity_poly.entity_id
_entity_poly.type
_entity_poly.pdbx_seq_one_letter_code
_entity_poly.pdbx_strand_id
1 'polypeptide(L)'
;MIDLLKSKGITGFFTSLVSSTAQNYTSGEVGVSSLIDTWIVVREIEEDAGKRRIRGLYIVKSRGMGHSSDVHRLILSDDGIDIEPTNALALRNQKKKVGKNISETDKLLPASEQG
;
A
#
# COMPACT_ATOMS: atom_id res chain seq x y z
N MET A 1 -24.97 10.63 0.05
CA MET A 1 -24.38 11.31 -1.12
C MET A 1 -23.95 10.31 -2.19
N ILE A 2 -23.06 9.35 -1.88
CA ILE A 2 -22.59 8.33 -2.83
C ILE A 2 -23.77 7.55 -3.46
N ASP A 3 -24.70 7.06 -2.64
CA ASP A 3 -25.88 6.32 -3.13
C ASP A 3 -26.78 7.15 -4.04
N LEU A 4 -26.87 8.46 -3.81
CA LEU A 4 -27.65 9.37 -4.63
C LEU A 4 -27.03 9.58 -6.02
N LEU A 5 -25.70 9.69 -6.10
CA LEU A 5 -25.02 9.76 -7.40
C LEU A 5 -25.17 8.43 -8.14
N LYS A 6 -25.03 7.31 -7.42
CA LYS A 6 -25.17 5.97 -7.98
C LYS A 6 -26.59 5.71 -8.51
N SER A 7 -27.63 6.09 -7.77
CA SER A 7 -29.03 5.93 -8.22
C SER A 7 -29.38 6.79 -9.43
N LYS A 8 -28.65 7.89 -9.64
CA LYS A 8 -28.77 8.76 -10.82
C LYS A 8 -27.85 8.36 -11.99
N GLY A 9 -27.05 7.30 -11.84
CA GLY A 9 -26.10 6.87 -12.87
C GLY A 9 -24.94 7.86 -13.11
N ILE A 10 -24.62 8.70 -12.12
CA ILE A 10 -23.55 9.69 -12.21
C ILE A 10 -22.24 9.09 -11.71
N THR A 11 -21.18 9.16 -12.52
CA THR A 11 -19.82 8.79 -12.08
C THR A 11 -19.27 9.84 -11.12
N GLY A 12 -19.02 9.45 -9.87
CA GLY A 12 -18.41 10.30 -8.85
C GLY A 12 -16.96 9.88 -8.56
N PHE A 13 -16.07 10.87 -8.42
CA PHE A 13 -14.71 10.67 -7.94
C PHE A 13 -14.54 11.29 -6.56
N PHE A 14 -14.05 10.50 -5.60
CA PHE A 14 -13.91 10.91 -4.21
C PHE A 14 -12.47 10.74 -3.76
N THR A 15 -11.96 11.74 -3.04
CA THR A 15 -10.64 11.71 -2.44
C THR A 15 -10.77 11.54 -0.93
N SER A 16 -9.93 10.70 -0.34
CA SER A 16 -9.81 10.54 1.09
C SER A 16 -8.35 10.56 1.50
N LEU A 17 -8.06 11.17 2.65
CA LEU A 17 -6.72 11.29 3.22
C LEU A 17 -6.56 10.23 4.31
N VAL A 18 -5.60 9.33 4.11
CA VAL A 18 -5.26 8.28 5.08
C VAL A 18 -3.93 8.66 5.74
N SER A 19 -3.84 8.46 7.06
CA SER A 19 -2.60 8.73 7.79
C SER A 19 -1.46 7.85 7.28
N SER A 20 -0.30 8.46 7.02
CA SER A 20 0.92 7.76 6.59
C SER A 20 1.47 6.79 7.66
N THR A 21 1.05 6.95 8.92
CA THR A 21 1.47 6.11 10.05
C THR A 21 0.61 4.87 10.26
N ALA A 22 -0.53 4.75 9.56
CA ALA A 22 -1.40 3.60 9.71
C ALA A 22 -0.80 2.39 8.98
N GLN A 23 -0.30 1.41 9.75
CA GLN A 23 0.19 0.13 9.20
C GLN A 23 -0.87 -0.63 8.40
N ASN A 24 -2.15 -0.32 8.61
CA ASN A 24 -3.29 -0.90 7.91
C ASN A 24 -4.02 0.18 7.11
N TYR A 25 -3.64 0.31 5.84
CA TYR A 25 -4.19 1.24 4.84
C TYR A 25 -5.70 1.09 4.57
N THR A 26 -6.37 0.14 5.21
CA THR A 26 -7.81 -0.14 5.04
C THR A 26 -8.65 0.18 6.27
N SER A 27 -8.04 0.44 7.43
CA SER A 27 -8.75 0.44 8.72
C SER A 27 -9.53 1.73 8.98
N GLY A 28 -9.14 2.87 8.40
CA GLY A 28 -9.85 4.14 8.58
C GLY A 28 -11.15 4.26 7.78
N GLU A 29 -11.37 3.39 6.80
CA GLU A 29 -12.39 3.60 5.75
C GLU A 29 -13.29 2.39 5.54
N VAL A 30 -13.28 1.44 6.49
CA VAL A 30 -14.04 0.18 6.42
C VAL A 30 -15.52 0.43 6.07
N GLY A 31 -16.13 1.49 6.60
CA GLY A 31 -17.51 1.88 6.32
C GLY A 31 -17.77 2.51 4.94
N VAL A 32 -16.79 3.20 4.36
CA VAL A 32 -16.92 3.86 3.04
C VAL A 32 -16.58 2.89 1.91
N SER A 33 -15.66 1.96 2.18
CA SER A 33 -15.22 0.99 1.18
C SER A 33 -16.40 0.18 0.63
N SER A 34 -17.36 -0.26 1.44
CA SER A 34 -18.49 -1.09 0.98
C SER A 34 -19.37 -0.39 -0.07
N LEU A 35 -19.52 0.94 0.05
CA LEU A 35 -20.33 1.81 -0.81
C LEU A 35 -19.65 2.12 -2.15
N ILE A 36 -18.32 2.06 -2.19
CA ILE A 36 -17.52 2.39 -3.38
C ILE A 36 -17.25 1.15 -4.25
N ASP A 37 -17.42 1.33 -5.56
CA ASP A 37 -17.18 0.28 -6.57
C ASP A 37 -15.70 0.10 -6.91
N THR A 38 -14.96 1.21 -7.05
CA THR A 38 -13.54 1.22 -7.41
C THR A 38 -12.72 1.97 -6.36
N TRP A 39 -11.70 1.30 -5.82
CA TRP A 39 -10.83 1.86 -4.78
C TRP A 39 -9.39 1.93 -5.29
N ILE A 40 -8.85 3.15 -5.35
CA ILE A 40 -7.50 3.45 -5.83
C ILE A 40 -6.72 4.02 -4.66
N VAL A 41 -5.52 3.50 -4.42
CA VAL A 41 -4.62 4.00 -3.38
C VAL A 41 -3.41 4.65 -4.02
N VAL A 42 -3.10 5.86 -3.57
CA VAL A 42 -1.84 6.54 -3.84
C VAL A 42 -1.05 6.60 -2.54
N ARG A 43 0.20 6.15 -2.56
CA ARG A 43 1.07 6.17 -1.39
C ARG A 43 2.47 6.65 -1.73
N GLU A 44 3.15 7.22 -0.76
CA GLU A 44 4.57 7.54 -0.87
C GLU A 44 5.40 6.29 -0.55
N ILE A 45 6.43 6.04 -1.35
CA ILE A 45 7.39 4.96 -1.21
C ILE A 45 8.77 5.59 -1.17
N GLU A 46 9.53 5.34 -0.10
CA GLU A 46 10.92 5.79 0.02
C GLU A 46 11.86 4.76 -0.61
N GLU A 47 12.75 5.21 -1.51
CA GLU A 47 13.82 4.39 -2.06
C GLU A 47 15.01 4.31 -1.08
N ASP A 48 15.71 3.18 -1.05
CA ASP A 48 16.85 2.95 -0.14
C ASP A 48 17.86 4.12 -0.20
N ALA A 49 18.23 4.61 0.99
CA ALA A 49 19.02 5.82 1.27
C ALA A 49 18.28 7.17 1.28
N GLY A 50 16.94 7.21 1.21
CA GLY A 50 16.14 8.41 1.50
C GLY A 50 16.30 9.56 0.50
N LYS A 51 16.95 9.29 -0.65
CA LYS A 51 17.23 10.31 -1.67
C LYS A 51 16.04 10.59 -2.58
N ARG A 52 15.08 9.67 -2.67
CA ARG A 52 13.93 9.77 -3.58
C ARG A 52 12.65 9.26 -2.94
N ARG A 53 11.58 10.03 -3.13
CA ARG A 53 10.21 9.71 -2.77
C ARG A 53 9.41 9.48 -4.04
N ILE A 54 8.82 8.30 -4.13
CA ILE A 54 8.08 7.84 -5.30
C ILE A 54 6.62 7.71 -4.90
N ARG A 55 5.71 8.27 -5.70
CA ARG A 55 4.28 8.03 -5.50
C ARG A 55 3.91 6.74 -6.23
N GLY A 56 3.50 5.73 -5.47
CA GLY A 56 2.95 4.49 -5.99
C GLY A 56 1.43 4.56 -6.05
N LEU A 57 0.84 4.13 -7.16
CA LEU A 57 -0.60 4.00 -7.38
C LEU A 57 -0.95 2.54 -7.62
N TYR A 58 -1.99 2.04 -6.97
CA TYR A 58 -2.53 0.70 -7.24
C TYR A 58 -4.03 0.62 -6.98
N ILE A 59 -4.68 -0.34 -7.63
CA ILE A 59 -6.12 -0.59 -7.48
C ILE A 59 -6.28 -1.68 -6.42
N VAL A 60 -7.04 -1.39 -5.36
CA VAL A 60 -7.40 -2.38 -4.33
C VAL A 60 -8.57 -3.23 -4.81
N LYS A 61 -9.52 -2.60 -5.50
CA LYS A 61 -10.68 -3.27 -6.09
C LYS A 61 -11.30 -2.44 -7.21
N SER A 62 -11.95 -3.11 -8.13
CA SER A 62 -12.86 -2.54 -9.11
C SER A 62 -13.96 -3.56 -9.44
N ARG A 63 -15.17 -3.36 -8.89
CA ARG A 63 -16.26 -4.34 -9.02
C ARG A 63 -16.79 -4.36 -10.46
N GLY A 64 -16.88 -5.56 -11.05
CA GLY A 64 -17.40 -5.75 -12.40
C GLY A 64 -16.41 -5.39 -13.52
N MET A 65 -15.15 -5.07 -13.21
CA MET A 65 -14.12 -4.70 -14.18
C MET A 65 -12.80 -5.44 -13.90
N GLY A 66 -12.14 -5.90 -14.97
CA GLY A 66 -10.76 -6.40 -14.88
C GLY A 66 -9.80 -5.27 -14.57
N HIS A 67 -8.83 -5.50 -13.67
CA HIS A 67 -7.82 -4.50 -13.30
C HIS A 67 -6.49 -5.16 -12.96
N SER A 68 -5.39 -4.42 -13.13
CA SER A 68 -4.07 -4.86 -12.68
C SER A 68 -3.95 -4.72 -11.16
N SER A 69 -3.30 -5.70 -10.53
CA SER A 69 -2.91 -5.68 -9.12
C SER A 69 -1.49 -5.11 -8.92
N ASP A 70 -0.82 -4.71 -10.00
CA ASP A 70 0.52 -4.14 -9.95
C ASP A 70 0.52 -2.70 -9.43
N VAL A 71 1.61 -2.35 -8.77
CA VAL A 71 1.87 -0.97 -8.35
C VAL A 71 2.49 -0.22 -9.53
N HIS A 72 1.94 0.94 -9.84
CA HIS A 72 2.41 1.85 -10.88
C HIS A 72 2.99 3.11 -10.25
N ARG A 73 3.84 3.82 -10.96
CA ARG A 73 4.41 5.09 -10.51
C ARG A 73 3.51 6.22 -10.98
N LEU A 74 3.13 7.10 -10.07
CA LEU A 74 2.42 8.34 -10.37
C LEU A 74 3.42 9.49 -10.44
N ILE A 75 3.49 10.15 -11.57
CA ILE A 75 4.30 11.35 -11.81
C ILE A 75 3.35 12.54 -11.88
N LEU A 76 3.68 13.61 -11.16
CA LEU A 76 2.96 14.88 -11.25
C LEU A 76 3.91 15.91 -11.84
N SER A 77 3.59 16.42 -13.01
CA SER A 77 4.33 17.48 -13.71
C SER A 77 3.41 18.67 -14.00
N ASP A 78 3.95 19.70 -14.64
CA ASP A 78 3.18 20.85 -15.10
C ASP A 78 2.13 20.45 -16.17
N ASP A 79 2.32 19.30 -16.84
CA ASP A 79 1.37 18.71 -17.79
C ASP A 79 0.27 17.86 -17.12
N GLY A 80 0.34 17.68 -15.79
CA GLY A 80 -0.65 16.93 -15.01
C GLY A 80 -0.14 15.59 -14.49
N ILE A 81 -1.01 14.57 -14.51
CA ILE A 81 -0.75 13.25 -13.92
C ILE A 81 -0.35 12.26 -15.02
N ASP A 82 0.80 11.62 -14.85
CA ASP A 82 1.25 10.50 -15.67
C ASP A 82 1.40 9.21 -14.83
N ILE A 83 1.17 8.06 -15.46
CA ILE A 83 1.18 6.74 -14.82
C ILE A 83 2.12 5.82 -15.58
N GLU A 84 3.27 5.52 -14.97
CA GLU A 84 4.26 4.60 -15.53
C GLU A 84 4.18 3.21 -14.86
N PRO A 85 4.27 2.12 -15.63
CA PRO A 85 4.46 0.79 -15.07
C PRO A 85 5.73 0.75 -14.20
N THR A 86 5.59 0.42 -12.91
CA THR A 86 6.78 0.25 -12.06
C THR A 86 7.31 -1.16 -12.24
N ASN A 87 8.62 -1.29 -12.52
CA ASN A 87 9.27 -2.59 -12.49
C ASN A 87 9.25 -3.14 -11.04
N ALA A 88 8.44 -4.17 -10.81
CA ALA A 88 8.12 -4.74 -9.49
C ALA A 88 9.34 -5.23 -8.68
N LEU A 89 10.51 -5.38 -9.33
CA LEU A 89 11.76 -5.75 -8.67
C LEU A 89 12.27 -4.69 -7.69
N ALA A 90 11.99 -3.39 -7.92
CA ALA A 90 12.45 -2.31 -7.05
C ALA A 90 11.62 -2.20 -5.74
N LEU A 91 10.37 -2.65 -5.74
CA LEU A 91 9.44 -2.51 -4.60
C LEU A 91 9.36 -3.76 -3.70
N ARG A 92 9.83 -4.91 -4.17
CA ARG A 92 9.77 -6.19 -3.43
C ARG A 92 10.72 -6.26 -2.22
N ASN A 93 11.75 -5.43 -2.18
CA ASN A 93 12.81 -5.53 -1.17
C ASN A 93 12.40 -5.03 0.23
N GLN A 94 11.28 -4.32 0.39
CA GLN A 94 10.86 -3.84 1.72
C GLN A 94 10.09 -4.88 2.56
N LYS A 95 9.54 -5.94 1.96
CA LYS A 95 8.89 -7.03 2.74
C LYS A 95 9.88 -7.91 3.52
N LYS A 96 11.18 -7.88 3.20
CA LYS A 96 12.16 -8.82 3.80
C LYS A 96 12.82 -8.31 5.09
N LYS A 97 12.65 -7.04 5.47
CA LYS A 97 13.31 -6.45 6.65
C LYS A 97 12.52 -6.47 7.97
N VAL A 98 11.22 -6.81 7.95
CA VAL A 98 10.36 -6.77 9.17
C VAL A 98 10.27 -8.13 9.90
N GLY A 99 10.93 -9.19 9.42
CA GLY A 99 10.76 -10.55 9.96
C GLY A 99 11.99 -11.22 10.60
N LYS A 100 13.13 -10.53 10.77
CA LYS A 100 14.35 -11.19 11.30
C LYS A 100 15.02 -10.42 12.42
N ASN A 101 14.29 -10.26 13.52
CA ASN A 101 14.88 -10.12 14.86
C ASN A 101 14.12 -11.07 15.79
N ILE A 102 14.29 -12.38 15.57
CA ILE A 102 14.14 -13.35 16.64
C ILE A 102 15.57 -13.55 17.15
N SER A 103 15.83 -13.02 18.34
CA SER A 103 17.09 -13.16 19.05
C SER A 103 17.39 -14.65 19.26
N GLU A 104 18.35 -15.16 18.51
CA GLU A 104 19.13 -16.35 18.87
C GLU A 104 19.94 -16.03 20.14
N THR A 105 19.33 -16.20 21.30
CA THR A 105 20.06 -16.35 22.57
C THR A 105 19.27 -17.30 23.46
N ASP A 106 19.18 -18.57 23.05
CA ASP A 106 18.89 -19.66 23.99
C ASP A 106 19.48 -20.97 23.45
N LYS A 107 20.81 -21.07 23.50
CA LYS A 107 21.59 -22.31 23.38
C LYS A 107 23.01 -22.02 23.86
N LEU A 108 23.57 -22.97 24.62
CA LEU A 108 24.81 -22.97 25.41
C LEU A 108 24.53 -22.59 26.88
N LEU A 109 24.40 -23.55 27.81
CA LEU A 109 25.46 -24.48 28.22
C LEU A 109 24.92 -25.88 28.63
N PRO A 110 25.67 -26.96 28.36
CA PRO A 110 25.39 -28.31 28.88
C PRO A 110 25.90 -28.48 30.33
N ALA A 111 25.30 -29.44 31.02
CA ALA A 111 25.64 -29.87 32.38
C ALA A 111 27.09 -30.37 32.52
N SER A 112 27.68 -30.12 33.69
CA SER A 112 28.75 -30.94 34.26
C SER A 112 28.62 -30.98 35.80
N GLU A 113 28.36 -32.17 36.32
CA GLU A 113 28.56 -32.55 37.72
C GLU A 113 30.05 -32.59 38.10
N GLN A 114 30.28 -32.64 39.42
CA GLN A 114 31.44 -33.13 40.17
C GLN A 114 32.35 -32.08 40.82
N GLY A 115 32.42 -32.16 42.17
CA GLY A 115 33.27 -31.39 43.08
C GLY A 115 32.64 -31.29 44.46
#